data_AF-A0A2N3D3W7-F1
#
_entry.id   AF-A0A2N3D3W7-F1
#
_cell.length_a   1.000
_cell.length_b   1.000
_cell.length_c   1.000
_cell.angle_alpha   90.00
_cell.angle_beta   90.00
_cell.angle_gamma   90.00
#
_symmetry.space_group_name_H-M   'P 1'
#
loop_
_entity.id
_entity.type
_entity.pdbx_description
1 polymer ?
#
loop_
_entity_poly.entity_id
_entity_poly.type
_entity_poly.pdbx_seq_one_letter_code
_entity_poly.pdbx_strand_id
1 'polypeptide(L)'
;MPLEPYPRGAVWWARGRVEYNGAPITEYYRCSTGASEEQGAWDWCRKEEQSAIRIHLLGEDPEEKAITFADAVLRYDAKPKEAAYLVPITMEIGSVPIHEISPKMVRELGPKLYPNCSTDTWTRQVVTPVRAVLNNINDSESGIAFRVRGYTQKEKVAQDNKRKSTGRKRYPPGSWEWLLKFREHATPRLGALALLMFVTGARISQAVSMHPHKHINKAKGMICIPGAKGHGDRWLRVPDEILSELTALPEVYPRKWKRKPENLRLFGYADRGGPRNLWNKACEAAGIEQIPFHPAGRHGFGQEMNVRERVDEKAAGAFGGWSDLNLMRNTYTHAEDAEIKINEALRRGLLKAERKTRLKLRKEL
;
A
#
# COMPACT_ATOMS: atom_id res chain seq x y z
N MET A 1 50.43 -10.96 33.14
CA MET A 1 49.67 -10.24 34.17
C MET A 1 48.25 -10.21 33.66
N PRO A 2 47.37 -11.04 34.24
CA PRO A 2 45.99 -11.16 33.77
C PRO A 2 45.27 -9.82 33.87
N LEU A 3 44.23 -9.65 33.07
CA LEU A 3 43.43 -8.43 33.03
C LEU A 3 42.61 -8.33 34.33
N GLU A 4 42.95 -7.37 35.18
CA GLU A 4 42.35 -7.20 36.50
C GLU A 4 41.85 -5.77 36.68
N PRO A 5 40.67 -5.58 37.31
CA PRO A 5 40.20 -4.26 37.69
C PRO A 5 40.97 -3.73 38.90
N TYR A 6 41.12 -2.41 38.98
CA TYR A 6 41.67 -1.70 40.13
C TYR A 6 40.98 -0.34 40.30
N PRO A 7 40.83 0.14 41.55
CA PRO A 7 40.18 1.42 41.80
C PRO A 7 41.08 2.59 41.40
N ARG A 8 40.51 3.60 40.73
CA ARG A 8 41.20 4.85 40.42
C ARG A 8 40.24 6.05 40.50
N GLY A 9 40.21 6.68 41.68
CA GLY A 9 39.25 7.73 41.97
C GLY A 9 37.84 7.15 42.14
N ALA A 10 36.84 7.78 41.51
CA ALA A 10 35.44 7.36 41.60
C ALA A 10 35.05 6.25 40.59
N VAL A 11 35.99 5.80 39.75
CA VAL A 11 35.72 4.84 38.67
C VAL A 11 36.78 3.74 38.70
N TRP A 12 36.37 2.54 38.34
CA TRP A 12 37.26 1.41 38.17
C TRP A 12 37.98 1.45 36.82
N TRP A 13 39.21 0.97 36.82
CA TRP A 13 40.07 0.86 35.65
C TRP A 13 40.52 -0.58 35.51
N ALA A 14 40.83 -1.02 34.30
CA ALA A 14 41.43 -2.33 34.05
C ALA A 14 42.91 -2.17 33.74
N ARG A 15 43.73 -3.10 34.22
CA ARG A 15 45.14 -3.23 33.85
C ARG A 15 45.52 -4.67 33.62
N GLY A 16 46.44 -4.92 32.69
CA GLY A 16 46.93 -6.27 32.41
C GLY A 16 46.78 -6.63 30.94
N ARG A 17 46.80 -7.93 30.65
CA ARG A 17 46.64 -8.49 29.31
C ARG A 17 45.63 -9.63 29.38
N VAL A 18 44.95 -9.88 28.26
CA VAL A 18 44.20 -11.11 28.10
C VAL A 18 45.19 -12.21 27.72
N GLU A 19 45.13 -13.34 28.39
CA GLU A 19 46.02 -14.47 28.18
C GLU A 19 45.19 -15.67 27.70
N TYR A 20 45.70 -16.42 26.72
CA TYR A 20 45.12 -17.69 26.26
C TYR A 20 46.20 -18.77 26.30
N ASN A 21 45.92 -19.89 26.96
CA ASN A 21 46.89 -20.98 27.21
C ASN A 21 48.25 -20.48 27.76
N GLY A 22 48.23 -19.46 28.63
CA GLY A 22 49.42 -18.91 29.27
C GLY A 22 50.25 -17.94 28.40
N ALA A 23 49.79 -17.60 27.19
CA ALA A 23 50.41 -16.59 26.34
C ALA A 23 49.53 -15.34 26.24
N PRO A 24 50.10 -14.11 26.31
CA PRO A 24 49.34 -12.89 26.11
C PRO A 24 48.90 -12.78 24.64
N ILE A 25 47.61 -12.56 24.44
CA ILE A 25 46.99 -12.45 23.10
C ILE A 25 46.62 -11.01 22.73
N THR A 26 46.74 -10.09 23.68
CA THR A 26 46.47 -8.66 23.50
C THR A 26 47.62 -7.78 24.00
N GLU A 27 47.62 -6.51 23.60
CA GLU A 27 48.47 -5.48 24.19
C GLU A 27 48.09 -5.19 25.65
N TYR A 28 48.91 -4.39 26.34
CA TYR A 28 48.66 -4.05 27.74
C TYR A 28 47.51 -3.04 27.87
N TYR A 29 46.43 -3.46 28.52
CA TYR A 29 45.32 -2.60 28.88
C TYR A 29 45.71 -1.68 30.03
N ARG A 30 45.34 -0.40 29.92
CA ARG A 30 45.32 0.57 31.02
C ARG A 30 44.24 1.61 30.76
N CYS A 31 42.99 1.19 30.86
CA CYS A 31 41.81 2.00 30.51
C CYS A 31 40.79 2.01 31.64
N SER A 32 39.87 2.98 31.59
CA SER A 32 38.71 2.97 32.50
C SER A 32 37.71 1.90 32.05
N THR A 33 37.11 1.18 33.00
CA THR A 33 35.98 0.27 32.72
C THR A 33 34.64 1.00 32.68
N GLY A 34 34.61 2.28 33.10
CA GLY A 34 33.38 3.06 33.26
C GLY A 34 32.50 2.64 34.43
N ALA A 35 32.87 1.57 35.16
CA ALA A 35 32.09 1.08 36.29
C ALA A 35 32.39 1.86 37.57
N SER A 36 31.35 2.23 38.31
CA SER A 36 31.47 2.80 39.67
C SER A 36 31.63 1.74 40.74
N GLU A 37 31.34 0.47 40.43
CA GLU A 37 31.39 -0.66 41.35
C GLU A 37 32.37 -1.74 40.85
N GLU A 38 33.01 -2.44 41.79
CA GLU A 38 33.98 -3.50 41.51
C GLU A 38 33.39 -4.62 40.66
N GLN A 39 32.15 -5.03 40.97
CA GLN A 39 31.46 -6.10 40.26
C GLN A 39 31.27 -5.76 38.77
N GLY A 40 30.85 -4.53 38.46
CA GLY A 40 30.72 -4.06 37.09
C GLY A 40 32.06 -3.96 36.35
N ALA A 41 33.15 -3.67 37.07
CA ALA A 41 34.49 -3.69 36.50
C ALA A 41 34.96 -5.12 36.17
N TRP A 42 34.65 -6.09 37.03
CA TRP A 42 34.90 -7.51 36.76
C TRP A 42 34.04 -8.05 35.61
N ASP A 43 32.79 -7.61 35.48
CA ASP A 43 31.93 -7.98 34.34
C ASP A 43 32.49 -7.44 33.03
N TRP A 44 33.03 -6.21 33.04
CA TRP A 44 33.74 -5.62 31.90
C TRP A 44 34.99 -6.44 31.54
N CYS A 45 35.87 -6.73 32.51
CA CYS A 45 37.09 -7.51 32.27
C CYS A 45 36.78 -8.90 31.70
N ARG A 46 35.74 -9.59 32.23
CA ARG A 46 35.31 -10.90 31.73
C ARG A 46 34.78 -10.82 30.30
N LYS A 47 34.00 -9.79 29.97
CA LYS A 47 33.48 -9.58 28.62
C LYS A 47 34.63 -9.34 27.63
N GLU A 48 35.59 -8.50 28.00
CA GLU A 48 36.77 -8.20 27.20
C GLU A 48 37.64 -9.44 26.98
N GLU A 49 37.89 -10.21 28.05
CA GLU A 49 38.63 -11.48 27.99
C GLU A 49 37.95 -12.49 27.07
N GLN A 50 36.64 -12.67 27.18
CA GLN A 50 35.88 -13.56 26.31
C GLN A 50 35.92 -13.14 24.84
N SER A 51 35.84 -11.83 24.56
CA SER A 51 35.93 -11.29 23.19
C SER A 51 37.33 -11.50 22.61
N ALA A 52 38.37 -11.11 23.34
CA ALA A 52 39.76 -11.26 22.90
C ALA A 52 40.16 -12.74 22.66
N ILE A 53 39.77 -13.66 23.55
CA ILE A 53 40.02 -15.10 23.36
C ILE A 53 39.30 -15.62 22.11
N ARG A 54 38.06 -15.17 21.87
CA ARG A 54 37.27 -15.56 20.70
C ARG A 54 37.91 -15.07 19.40
N ILE A 55 38.34 -13.80 19.36
CA ILE A 55 39.09 -13.23 18.23
C ILE A 55 40.39 -14.02 18.00
N HIS A 56 41.14 -14.30 19.05
CA HIS A 56 42.40 -15.05 18.94
C HIS A 56 42.21 -16.46 18.37
N LEU A 57 41.13 -17.15 18.75
CA LEU A 57 40.83 -18.50 18.27
C LEU A 57 40.25 -18.57 16.86
N LEU A 58 39.49 -17.55 16.45
CA LEU A 58 38.71 -17.56 15.21
C LEU A 58 39.26 -16.58 14.15
N GLY A 59 40.28 -15.80 14.48
CA GLY A 59 40.95 -14.81 13.62
C GLY A 59 40.32 -13.41 13.70
N GLU A 60 38.99 -13.32 13.59
CA GLU A 60 38.20 -12.08 13.66
C GLU A 60 36.95 -12.32 14.51
N ASP A 61 36.38 -11.27 15.14
CA ASP A 61 35.19 -11.40 15.98
C ASP A 61 34.00 -11.92 15.13
N PRO A 62 33.36 -13.05 15.48
CA PRO A 62 32.15 -13.53 14.79
C PRO A 62 30.97 -12.54 14.81
N GLU A 63 30.96 -11.54 15.71
CA GLU A 63 30.00 -10.43 15.67
C GLU A 63 30.34 -9.37 14.59
N GLU A 64 31.56 -9.38 14.03
CA GLU A 64 32.06 -8.43 13.02
C GLU A 64 32.07 -8.94 11.58
N LYS A 65 31.45 -10.11 11.27
CA LYS A 65 30.73 -10.18 9.99
C LYS A 65 29.44 -9.40 10.15
N ALA A 66 29.57 -8.08 10.17
CA ALA A 66 28.42 -7.20 10.14
C ALA A 66 27.62 -7.56 8.89
N ILE A 67 26.48 -8.24 9.11
CA ILE A 67 25.60 -8.75 8.06
C ILE A 67 25.44 -7.62 7.05
N THR A 68 25.84 -7.86 5.80
CA THR A 68 25.73 -6.85 4.77
C THR A 68 24.29 -6.79 4.26
N PHE A 69 23.93 -5.73 3.53
CA PHE A 69 22.63 -5.69 2.88
C PHE A 69 22.42 -6.88 1.92
N ALA A 70 23.46 -7.31 1.21
CA ALA A 70 23.41 -8.47 0.33
C ALA A 70 23.11 -9.76 1.11
N ASP A 71 23.78 -9.98 2.25
CA ASP A 71 23.50 -11.11 3.13
C ASP A 71 22.06 -11.08 3.65
N ALA A 72 21.57 -9.89 4.01
CA ALA A 72 20.20 -9.70 4.47
C ALA A 72 19.16 -10.03 3.38
N VAL A 73 19.44 -9.64 2.12
CA VAL A 73 18.58 -9.96 0.97
C VAL A 73 18.51 -11.46 0.73
N LEU A 74 19.63 -12.19 0.86
CA LEU A 74 19.64 -13.66 0.69
C LEU A 74 18.81 -14.40 1.73
N ARG A 75 18.60 -13.80 2.90
CA ARG A 75 17.77 -14.34 4.00
C ARG A 75 16.31 -13.90 3.92
N TYR A 76 15.94 -13.08 2.95
CA TYR A 76 14.59 -12.53 2.80
C TYR A 76 13.84 -13.24 1.67
N ASP A 77 12.69 -13.86 1.99
CA ASP A 77 11.82 -14.52 1.00
C ASP A 77 11.04 -13.48 0.17
N ALA A 78 11.72 -12.89 -0.80
CA ALA A 78 11.16 -11.86 -1.66
C ALA A 78 10.25 -12.45 -2.74
N LYS A 79 9.04 -11.88 -2.88
CA LYS A 79 8.17 -12.17 -4.03
C LYS A 79 8.86 -11.76 -5.34
N PRO A 80 8.58 -12.41 -6.49
CA PRO A 80 9.29 -12.15 -7.75
C PRO A 80 9.37 -10.66 -8.16
N LYS A 81 8.29 -9.91 -7.91
CA LYS A 81 8.24 -8.48 -8.20
C LYS A 81 9.11 -7.62 -7.27
N GLU A 82 9.21 -8.02 -6.01
CA GLU A 82 10.04 -7.34 -5.01
C GLU A 82 11.50 -7.69 -5.18
N ALA A 83 11.82 -8.95 -5.50
CA ALA A 83 13.16 -9.38 -5.90
C ALA A 83 13.68 -8.54 -7.08
N ALA A 84 12.86 -8.27 -8.09
CA ALA A 84 13.24 -7.40 -9.22
C ALA A 84 13.59 -5.96 -8.81
N TYR A 85 13.05 -5.47 -7.70
CA TYR A 85 13.42 -4.16 -7.14
C TYR A 85 14.68 -4.23 -6.28
N LEU A 86 14.89 -5.34 -5.56
CA LEU A 86 16.05 -5.54 -4.71
C LEU A 86 17.35 -5.67 -5.50
N VAL A 87 17.33 -6.28 -6.70
CA VAL A 87 18.53 -6.44 -7.53
C VAL A 87 19.31 -5.13 -7.73
N PRO A 88 18.74 -4.04 -8.30
CA PRO A 88 19.49 -2.79 -8.47
C PRO A 88 19.86 -2.11 -7.15
N ILE A 89 19.12 -2.34 -6.06
CA ILE A 89 19.44 -1.80 -4.74
C ILE A 89 20.67 -2.50 -4.17
N THR A 90 20.73 -3.83 -4.27
CA THR A 90 21.86 -4.64 -3.81
C THR A 90 23.13 -4.32 -4.60
N MET A 91 23.03 -3.94 -5.88
CA MET A 91 24.20 -3.46 -6.61
C MET A 91 24.78 -2.16 -6.04
N GLU A 92 23.96 -1.32 -5.41
CA GLU A 92 24.37 -0.01 -4.89
C GLU A 92 24.84 -0.05 -3.43
N ILE A 93 24.15 -0.82 -2.58
CA ILE A 93 24.40 -0.87 -1.13
C ILE A 93 24.64 -2.28 -0.60
N GLY A 94 24.79 -3.29 -1.48
CA GLY A 94 24.89 -4.70 -1.10
C GLY A 94 26.02 -4.99 -0.13
N SER A 95 27.17 -4.34 -0.29
CA SER A 95 28.33 -4.49 0.59
C SER A 95 28.26 -3.67 1.87
N VAL A 96 27.25 -2.80 2.03
CA VAL A 96 27.13 -1.93 3.21
C VAL A 96 26.64 -2.77 4.40
N PRO A 97 27.33 -2.72 5.55
CA PRO A 97 26.84 -3.33 6.79
C PRO A 97 25.46 -2.81 7.21
N ILE A 98 24.56 -3.68 7.64
CA ILE A 98 23.17 -3.29 7.96
C ILE A 98 23.07 -2.17 9.00
N HIS A 99 24.01 -2.11 9.96
CA HIS A 99 24.01 -1.11 11.03
C HIS A 99 24.44 0.29 10.55
N GLU A 100 25.11 0.39 9.40
CA GLU A 100 25.51 1.65 8.77
C GLU A 100 24.42 2.21 7.82
N ILE A 101 23.42 1.40 7.48
CA ILE A 101 22.36 1.81 6.55
C ILE A 101 21.44 2.80 7.24
N SER A 102 21.64 4.09 6.94
CA SER A 102 20.82 5.16 7.48
C SER A 102 19.53 5.38 6.66
N PRO A 103 18.44 5.88 7.28
CA PRO A 103 17.25 6.30 6.54
C PRO A 103 17.49 7.33 5.43
N LYS A 104 18.54 8.15 5.58
CA LYS A 104 18.94 9.14 4.58
C LYS A 104 19.52 8.45 3.35
N MET A 105 20.44 7.51 3.53
CA MET A 105 21.04 6.72 2.45
C MET A 105 19.96 6.02 1.61
N VAL A 106 18.98 5.38 2.26
CA VAL A 106 17.88 4.69 1.56
C VAL A 106 17.03 5.65 0.71
N ARG A 107 16.82 6.89 1.16
CA ARG A 107 16.08 7.89 0.39
C ARG A 107 16.85 8.41 -0.82
N GLU A 108 18.17 8.50 -0.71
CA GLU A 108 19.04 8.99 -1.80
C GLU A 108 19.15 7.98 -2.95
N LEU A 109 18.91 6.69 -2.69
CA LEU A 109 18.83 5.66 -3.72
C LEU A 109 17.65 5.85 -4.69
N GLY A 110 16.54 6.43 -4.25
CA GLY A 110 15.37 6.67 -5.10
C GLY A 110 15.69 7.52 -6.34
N PRO A 111 16.17 8.76 -6.16
CA PRO A 111 16.64 9.61 -7.25
C PRO A 111 17.78 8.99 -8.08
N LYS A 112 18.66 8.18 -7.46
CA LYS A 112 19.79 7.53 -8.14
C LYS A 112 19.32 6.44 -9.11
N LEU A 113 18.50 5.50 -8.63
CA LEU A 113 18.04 4.34 -9.39
C LEU A 113 16.92 4.68 -10.37
N TYR A 114 16.05 5.61 -10.00
CA TYR A 114 14.83 5.93 -10.77
C TYR A 114 14.67 7.45 -10.98
N PRO A 115 15.63 8.14 -11.62
CA PRO A 115 15.69 9.61 -11.65
C PRO A 115 14.47 10.29 -12.28
N ASN A 116 13.77 9.59 -13.17
CA ASN A 116 12.60 10.08 -13.92
C ASN A 116 11.26 9.65 -13.30
N CYS A 117 11.28 8.93 -12.18
CA CYS A 117 10.07 8.45 -11.52
C CYS A 117 9.61 9.41 -10.40
N SER A 118 8.37 9.22 -9.93
CA SER A 118 7.87 9.97 -8.78
C SER A 118 8.42 9.42 -7.47
N THR A 119 8.38 10.25 -6.42
CA THR A 119 8.72 9.83 -5.04
C THR A 119 7.86 8.67 -4.54
N ASP A 120 6.64 8.52 -5.07
CA ASP A 120 5.75 7.38 -4.83
C ASP A 120 6.35 6.08 -5.36
N THR A 121 6.93 6.13 -6.56
CA THR A 121 7.66 5.00 -7.14
C THR A 121 8.91 4.71 -6.33
N TRP A 122 9.69 5.73 -5.94
CA TRP A 122 10.86 5.54 -5.07
C TRP A 122 10.48 4.89 -3.74
N THR A 123 9.34 5.29 -3.15
CA THR A 123 8.86 4.67 -1.92
C THR A 123 8.54 3.20 -2.13
N ARG A 124 7.79 2.87 -3.20
CA ARG A 124 7.34 1.49 -3.48
C ARG A 124 8.46 0.56 -3.95
N GLN A 125 9.45 1.08 -4.66
CA GLN A 125 10.49 0.30 -5.33
C GLN A 125 11.83 0.33 -4.59
N VAL A 126 12.06 1.29 -3.69
CA VAL A 126 13.32 1.40 -2.95
C VAL A 126 13.08 1.33 -1.44
N VAL A 127 12.32 2.30 -0.90
CA VAL A 127 12.14 2.42 0.55
C VAL A 127 11.42 1.20 1.15
N THR A 128 10.35 0.73 0.50
CA THR A 128 9.58 -0.42 0.99
C THR A 128 10.40 -1.72 0.97
N PRO A 129 11.05 -2.12 -0.15
CA PRO A 129 11.87 -3.33 -0.16
C PRO A 129 13.04 -3.29 0.84
N VAL A 130 13.78 -2.18 0.94
CA VAL A 130 14.89 -2.06 1.90
C VAL A 130 14.38 -2.20 3.34
N ARG A 131 13.28 -1.53 3.69
CA ARG A 131 12.67 -1.67 5.02
C ARG A 131 12.22 -3.09 5.29
N ALA A 132 11.68 -3.81 4.31
CA ALA A 132 11.23 -5.18 4.48
C ALA A 132 12.41 -6.12 4.80
N VAL A 133 13.50 -5.99 4.03
CA VAL A 133 14.75 -6.76 4.25
C VAL A 133 15.34 -6.48 5.63
N LEU A 134 15.52 -5.20 6.00
CA LEU A 134 16.14 -4.83 7.28
C LEU A 134 15.28 -5.26 8.48
N ASN A 135 13.95 -5.13 8.38
CA ASN A 135 13.06 -5.57 9.45
C ASN A 135 12.96 -7.09 9.54
N ASN A 136 13.13 -7.83 8.44
CA ASN A 136 13.19 -9.29 8.46
C ASN A 136 14.41 -9.82 9.23
N ILE A 137 15.55 -9.13 9.12
CA ILE A 137 16.75 -9.47 9.91
C ILE A 137 16.59 -9.03 11.37
N ASN A 138 15.98 -7.87 11.60
CA ASN A 138 15.76 -7.30 12.93
C ASN A 138 14.51 -7.84 13.63
N ASP A 139 13.94 -8.97 13.18
CA ASP A 139 12.76 -9.63 13.79
C ASP A 139 13.12 -10.26 15.14
N SER A 140 13.57 -9.39 16.04
CA SER A 140 14.05 -9.66 17.39
C SER A 140 12.99 -9.20 18.38
N GLU A 141 12.92 -9.89 19.52
CA GLU A 141 12.03 -9.61 20.65
C GLU A 141 12.15 -8.16 21.19
N SER A 142 13.18 -7.41 20.79
CA SER A 142 13.41 -6.00 21.14
C SER A 142 12.35 -5.03 20.56
N GLY A 143 11.66 -5.40 19.47
CA GLY A 143 10.57 -4.61 18.88
C GLY A 143 10.98 -3.32 18.15
N ILE A 144 12.27 -3.03 17.96
CA ILE A 144 12.75 -1.79 17.31
C ILE A 144 12.81 -1.99 15.78
N ALA A 145 11.77 -1.55 15.08
CA ALA A 145 11.73 -1.59 13.62
C ALA A 145 12.55 -0.47 12.95
N PHE A 146 13.24 -0.78 11.85
CA PHE A 146 13.86 0.19 10.96
C PHE A 146 12.80 1.06 10.27
N ARG A 147 12.95 2.39 10.43
CA ARG A 147 11.99 3.39 9.95
C ARG A 147 12.65 4.40 9.03
N VAL A 148 12.07 4.57 7.85
CA VAL A 148 12.44 5.62 6.90
C VAL A 148 11.32 6.63 6.81
N ARG A 149 11.64 7.91 7.09
CA ARG A 149 10.69 9.01 6.92
C ARG A 149 10.35 9.18 5.44
N GLY A 150 9.06 9.31 5.12
CA GLY A 150 8.62 9.58 3.76
C GLY A 150 9.16 10.90 3.20
N TYR A 151 9.19 11.03 1.87
CA TYR A 151 9.53 12.27 1.19
C TYR A 151 8.56 13.40 1.57
N THR A 152 9.09 14.58 1.86
CA THR A 152 8.34 15.78 2.25
C THR A 152 7.56 16.33 1.06
N GLN A 153 6.55 17.18 1.33
CA GLN A 153 5.79 17.82 0.25
C GLN A 153 6.69 18.66 -0.67
N LYS A 154 7.70 19.33 -0.12
CA LYS A 154 8.69 20.10 -0.88
C LYS A 154 9.46 19.23 -1.87
N GLU A 155 9.91 18.05 -1.43
CA GLU A 155 10.64 17.10 -2.28
C GLU A 155 9.75 16.49 -3.37
N LYS A 156 8.49 16.18 -3.04
CA LYS A 156 7.50 15.70 -4.01
C LYS A 156 7.30 16.71 -5.13
N VAL A 157 7.06 17.98 -4.77
CA VAL A 157 6.87 19.07 -5.74
C VAL A 157 8.13 19.30 -6.57
N ALA A 158 9.31 19.31 -5.95
CA ALA A 158 10.58 19.47 -6.67
C ALA A 158 10.79 18.37 -7.71
N GLN A 159 10.51 17.11 -7.35
CA GLN A 159 10.62 15.99 -8.29
C GLN A 159 9.56 16.04 -9.40
N ASP A 160 8.32 16.43 -9.07
CA ASP A 160 7.26 16.60 -10.06
C ASP A 160 7.60 17.70 -11.08
N ASN A 161 8.18 18.81 -10.63
CA ASN A 161 8.69 19.88 -11.49
C ASN A 161 9.85 19.38 -12.37
N LYS A 162 10.83 18.67 -11.79
CA LYS A 162 11.98 18.11 -12.52
C LYS A 162 11.55 17.19 -13.65
N ARG A 163 10.57 16.30 -13.39
CA ARG A 163 10.04 15.36 -14.37
C ARG A 163 8.95 15.96 -15.28
N LYS A 164 8.73 17.29 -15.22
CA LYS A 164 7.72 18.04 -15.99
C LYS A 164 6.33 17.42 -15.90
N SER A 165 5.96 16.91 -14.73
CA SER A 165 4.65 16.30 -14.53
C SER A 165 3.66 17.27 -13.93
N THR A 166 2.46 17.29 -14.48
CA THR A 166 1.30 18.01 -13.93
C THR A 166 0.63 17.26 -12.76
N GLY A 167 1.35 16.31 -12.14
CA GLY A 167 0.83 15.43 -11.12
C GLY A 167 -0.06 14.31 -11.67
N ARG A 168 -0.88 13.72 -10.79
CA ARG A 168 -1.81 12.65 -11.15
C ARG A 168 -3.07 13.26 -11.76
N LYS A 169 -3.36 12.96 -13.04
CA LYS A 169 -4.65 13.30 -13.65
C LYS A 169 -5.79 12.78 -12.77
N ARG A 170 -6.63 13.69 -12.30
CA ARG A 170 -7.88 13.36 -11.61
C ARG A 170 -8.94 13.15 -12.68
N TYR A 171 -9.78 12.14 -12.47
CA TYR A 171 -10.92 11.84 -13.32
C TYR A 171 -12.18 12.06 -12.49
N PRO A 172 -13.27 12.59 -13.08
CA PRO A 172 -14.53 12.64 -12.38
C PRO A 172 -15.02 11.21 -12.05
N PRO A 173 -15.76 11.04 -10.96
CA PRO A 173 -16.46 9.78 -10.70
C PRO A 173 -17.51 9.55 -11.80
N GLY A 174 -17.73 8.29 -12.17
CA GLY A 174 -18.83 7.94 -13.08
C GLY A 174 -20.18 8.41 -12.56
N SER A 175 -21.14 8.59 -13.46
CA SER A 175 -22.53 8.93 -13.15
C SER A 175 -23.47 8.08 -14.00
N TRP A 176 -24.76 8.03 -13.64
CA TRP A 176 -25.77 7.44 -14.50
C TRP A 176 -25.79 8.06 -15.90
N GLU A 177 -25.68 9.39 -16.00
CA GLU A 177 -25.63 10.09 -17.29
C GLU A 177 -24.45 9.63 -18.15
N TRP A 178 -23.24 9.59 -17.57
CA TRP A 178 -22.06 9.11 -18.27
C TRP A 178 -22.21 7.64 -18.68
N LEU A 179 -22.72 6.80 -17.77
CA LEU A 179 -22.90 5.37 -18.00
C LEU A 179 -23.89 5.10 -19.13
N LEU A 180 -25.02 5.80 -19.17
CA LEU A 180 -26.02 5.63 -20.23
C LEU A 180 -25.46 6.05 -21.59
N LYS A 181 -24.80 7.22 -21.67
CA LYS A 181 -24.11 7.67 -22.89
C LYS A 181 -23.02 6.70 -23.35
N PHE A 182 -22.22 6.18 -22.43
CA PHE A 182 -21.21 5.18 -22.73
C PHE A 182 -21.83 3.89 -23.29
N ARG A 183 -22.93 3.42 -22.69
CA ARG A 183 -23.58 2.16 -23.04
C ARG A 183 -24.23 2.19 -24.41
N GLU A 184 -24.73 3.35 -24.85
CA GLU A 184 -25.30 3.53 -26.20
C GLU A 184 -24.29 3.17 -27.31
N HIS A 185 -23.00 3.44 -27.08
CA HIS A 185 -21.94 3.18 -28.05
C HIS A 185 -21.04 1.98 -27.69
N ALA A 186 -21.27 1.36 -26.53
CA ALA A 186 -20.53 0.18 -26.10
C ALA A 186 -21.19 -1.10 -26.62
N THR A 187 -20.38 -2.15 -26.86
CA THR A 187 -20.95 -3.49 -27.10
C THR A 187 -21.75 -3.94 -25.86
N PRO A 188 -22.80 -4.78 -26.00
CA PRO A 188 -23.65 -5.19 -24.87
C PRO A 188 -22.85 -5.71 -23.66
N ARG A 189 -21.82 -6.51 -23.92
CA ARG A 189 -20.92 -7.05 -22.90
C ARG A 189 -20.09 -5.98 -22.20
N LEU A 190 -19.60 -4.98 -22.92
CA LEU A 190 -18.81 -3.89 -22.36
C LEU A 190 -19.69 -2.93 -21.55
N GLY A 191 -20.90 -2.66 -22.04
CA GLY A 191 -21.91 -1.89 -21.31
C GLY A 191 -22.32 -2.58 -20.00
N ALA A 192 -22.61 -3.88 -20.06
CA ALA A 192 -22.94 -4.70 -18.88
C ALA A 192 -21.78 -4.75 -17.86
N LEU A 193 -20.53 -4.80 -18.33
CA LEU A 193 -19.34 -4.72 -17.46
C LEU A 193 -19.27 -3.37 -16.73
N ALA A 194 -19.48 -2.26 -17.45
CA ALA A 194 -19.48 -0.91 -16.88
C ALA A 194 -20.60 -0.77 -15.83
N LEU A 195 -21.81 -1.22 -16.19
CA LEU A 195 -22.98 -1.21 -15.31
C LEU A 195 -22.72 -2.02 -14.04
N LEU A 196 -22.26 -3.26 -14.16
CA LEU A 196 -21.97 -4.12 -13.02
C LEU A 196 -21.00 -3.44 -12.05
N MET A 197 -19.91 -2.87 -12.56
CA MET A 197 -18.94 -2.18 -11.72
C MET A 197 -19.54 -0.94 -11.04
N PHE A 198 -20.35 -0.17 -11.77
CA PHE A 198 -21.00 1.04 -11.27
C PHE A 198 -22.07 0.74 -10.20
N VAL A 199 -22.83 -0.34 -10.32
CA VAL A 199 -23.93 -0.66 -9.38
C VAL A 199 -23.49 -1.50 -8.19
N THR A 200 -22.29 -2.09 -8.20
CA THR A 200 -21.81 -2.98 -7.13
C THR A 200 -20.50 -2.54 -6.46
N GLY A 201 -19.85 -1.51 -6.99
CA GLY A 201 -18.50 -1.11 -6.55
C GLY A 201 -17.42 -2.16 -6.84
N ALA A 202 -17.70 -3.14 -7.70
CA ALA A 202 -16.73 -4.17 -8.08
C ALA A 202 -15.51 -3.55 -8.77
N ARG A 203 -14.31 -4.05 -8.45
CA ARG A 203 -13.09 -3.67 -9.18
C ARG A 203 -13.09 -4.39 -10.53
N ILE A 204 -12.50 -3.76 -11.54
CA ILE A 204 -12.37 -4.35 -12.89
C ILE A 204 -11.81 -5.77 -12.87
N SER A 205 -10.80 -6.04 -12.04
CA SER A 205 -10.21 -7.38 -11.93
C SER A 205 -11.17 -8.43 -11.36
N GLN A 206 -12.06 -8.04 -10.44
CA GLN A 206 -13.08 -8.92 -9.87
C GLN A 206 -14.19 -9.17 -10.90
N ALA A 207 -14.63 -8.11 -11.59
CA ALA A 207 -15.69 -8.20 -12.59
C ALA A 207 -15.27 -9.10 -13.77
N VAL A 208 -14.08 -8.89 -14.34
CA VAL A 208 -13.60 -9.74 -15.46
C VAL A 208 -13.28 -11.18 -15.03
N SER A 209 -13.03 -11.44 -13.75
CA SER A 209 -12.83 -12.81 -13.24
C SER A 209 -14.13 -13.57 -12.98
N MET A 210 -15.30 -12.92 -13.04
CA MET A 210 -16.58 -13.60 -12.84
C MET A 210 -16.80 -14.67 -13.89
N HIS A 211 -17.14 -15.86 -13.42
CA HIS A 211 -17.60 -17.01 -14.19
C HIS A 211 -19.14 -17.07 -14.23
N PRO A 212 -19.78 -17.30 -15.39
CA PRO A 212 -21.24 -17.24 -15.54
C PRO A 212 -21.98 -18.26 -14.68
N HIS A 213 -21.49 -19.50 -14.54
CA HIS A 213 -22.17 -20.53 -13.73
C HIS A 213 -21.83 -20.53 -12.24
N LYS A 214 -20.72 -19.91 -11.82
CA LYS A 214 -20.28 -19.94 -10.41
C LYS A 214 -20.68 -18.70 -9.64
N HIS A 215 -20.84 -17.58 -10.34
CA HIS A 215 -21.04 -16.27 -9.72
C HIS A 215 -22.39 -15.65 -10.07
N ILE A 216 -23.31 -16.42 -10.65
CA ILE A 216 -24.70 -16.01 -10.85
C ILE A 216 -25.61 -17.09 -10.27
N ASN A 217 -26.49 -16.69 -9.36
CA ASN A 217 -27.55 -17.53 -8.84
C ASN A 217 -28.89 -16.93 -9.27
N LYS A 218 -29.40 -17.43 -10.40
CA LYS A 218 -30.66 -16.96 -11.01
C LYS A 218 -31.85 -17.14 -10.06
N ALA A 219 -31.94 -18.30 -9.40
CA ALA A 219 -33.05 -18.63 -8.51
C ALA A 219 -33.17 -17.68 -7.30
N LYS A 220 -32.05 -17.15 -6.82
CA LYS A 220 -32.03 -16.23 -5.67
C LYS A 220 -31.95 -14.75 -6.04
N GLY A 221 -31.85 -14.43 -7.33
CA GLY A 221 -31.67 -13.04 -7.77
C GLY A 221 -30.28 -12.48 -7.41
N MET A 222 -29.25 -13.33 -7.31
CA MET A 222 -27.95 -12.94 -6.74
C MET A 222 -26.79 -13.09 -7.72
N ILE A 223 -25.80 -12.24 -7.53
CA ILE A 223 -24.48 -12.35 -8.16
C ILE A 223 -23.38 -12.41 -7.11
N CYS A 224 -22.25 -13.01 -7.44
CA CYS A 224 -21.06 -13.03 -6.59
C CYS A 224 -19.98 -12.13 -7.18
N ILE A 225 -19.49 -11.18 -6.38
CA ILE A 225 -18.26 -10.46 -6.68
C ILE A 225 -17.10 -11.26 -6.07
N PRO A 226 -16.19 -11.83 -6.89
CA PRO A 226 -15.11 -12.67 -6.40
C PRO A 226 -14.20 -11.91 -5.43
N GLY A 227 -13.65 -12.62 -4.45
CA GLY A 227 -12.72 -12.07 -3.47
C GLY A 227 -11.49 -11.41 -4.09
N ALA A 228 -10.94 -10.42 -3.40
CA ALA A 228 -9.70 -9.76 -3.81
C ALA A 228 -8.96 -9.16 -2.61
N LYS A 229 -7.62 -9.14 -2.69
CA LYS A 229 -6.74 -8.52 -1.67
C LYS A 229 -6.97 -9.06 -0.25
N GLY A 230 -7.15 -10.37 -0.11
CA GLY A 230 -7.40 -11.01 1.19
C GLY A 230 -8.85 -10.94 1.68
N HIS A 231 -9.76 -10.31 0.93
CA HIS A 231 -11.19 -10.39 1.19
C HIS A 231 -11.82 -11.55 0.42
N GLY A 232 -12.74 -12.27 1.07
CA GLY A 232 -13.49 -13.37 0.47
C GLY A 232 -14.53 -12.92 -0.55
N ASP A 233 -15.19 -13.92 -1.13
CA ASP A 233 -16.31 -13.76 -2.07
C ASP A 233 -17.48 -13.02 -1.43
N ARG A 234 -18.23 -12.30 -2.27
CA ARG A 234 -19.35 -11.50 -1.81
C ARG A 234 -20.58 -11.66 -2.70
N TRP A 235 -21.60 -12.28 -2.13
CA TRP A 235 -22.90 -12.46 -2.76
C TRP A 235 -23.81 -11.26 -2.50
N LEU A 236 -24.33 -10.68 -3.57
CA LEU A 236 -25.18 -9.50 -3.56
C LEU A 236 -26.49 -9.85 -4.29
N ARG A 237 -27.62 -9.44 -3.70
CA ARG A 237 -28.87 -9.35 -4.46
C ARG A 237 -28.80 -8.08 -5.32
N VAL A 238 -29.21 -8.19 -6.58
CA VAL A 238 -29.24 -7.07 -7.53
C VAL A 238 -30.66 -6.93 -8.09
N PRO A 239 -31.02 -5.75 -8.64
CA PRO A 239 -32.27 -5.59 -9.35
C PRO A 239 -32.40 -6.59 -10.52
N ASP A 240 -33.64 -7.00 -10.82
CA ASP A 240 -33.94 -8.07 -11.77
C ASP A 240 -33.51 -7.70 -13.20
N GLU A 241 -33.58 -6.42 -13.56
CA GLU A 241 -33.11 -5.89 -14.83
C GLU A 241 -31.60 -6.09 -15.02
N ILE A 242 -30.81 -5.92 -13.97
CA ILE A 242 -29.36 -6.12 -14.00
C ILE A 242 -29.05 -7.61 -14.16
N LEU A 243 -29.74 -8.45 -13.40
CA LEU A 243 -29.56 -9.90 -13.49
C LEU A 243 -29.96 -10.44 -14.87
N SER A 244 -31.07 -9.96 -15.41
CA SER A 244 -31.56 -10.33 -16.74
C SER A 244 -30.55 -9.95 -17.82
N GLU A 245 -30.00 -8.74 -17.77
CA GLU A 245 -28.95 -8.31 -18.70
C GLU A 245 -27.69 -9.19 -18.61
N LEU A 246 -27.20 -9.46 -17.39
CA LEU A 246 -26.00 -10.29 -17.20
C LEU A 246 -26.22 -11.74 -17.67
N THR A 247 -27.42 -12.29 -17.49
CA THR A 247 -27.73 -13.67 -17.86
C THR A 247 -28.08 -13.85 -19.34
N ALA A 248 -28.41 -12.76 -20.04
CA ALA A 248 -28.60 -12.73 -21.49
C ALA A 248 -27.27 -12.68 -22.27
N LEU A 249 -26.14 -12.38 -21.61
CA LEU A 249 -24.84 -12.36 -22.26
C LEU A 249 -24.46 -13.76 -22.76
N PRO A 250 -24.00 -13.90 -24.03
CA PRO A 250 -23.57 -15.18 -24.52
C PRO A 250 -22.27 -15.60 -23.84
N GLU A 251 -22.17 -16.89 -23.56
CA GLU A 251 -20.98 -17.50 -22.97
C GLU A 251 -19.81 -17.41 -23.93
N VAL A 252 -18.71 -16.82 -23.47
CA VAL A 252 -17.52 -16.60 -24.27
C VAL A 252 -16.27 -17.01 -23.49
N TYR A 253 -15.40 -17.75 -24.16
CA TYR A 253 -14.06 -18.04 -23.69
C TYR A 253 -13.13 -16.87 -24.01
N PRO A 254 -12.27 -16.45 -23.08
CA PRO A 254 -11.23 -15.48 -23.40
C PRO A 254 -10.37 -15.92 -24.59
N ARG A 255 -9.91 -14.93 -25.35
CA ARG A 255 -9.08 -15.16 -26.55
C ARG A 255 -7.84 -15.98 -26.17
N LYS A 256 -7.52 -16.99 -26.98
CA LYS A 256 -6.37 -17.90 -26.81
C LYS A 256 -6.44 -18.83 -25.58
N TRP A 257 -7.54 -18.84 -24.83
CA TRP A 257 -7.72 -19.82 -23.75
C TRP A 257 -8.27 -21.14 -24.31
N LYS A 258 -7.94 -22.24 -23.65
CA LYS A 258 -8.52 -23.56 -23.96
C LYS A 258 -10.03 -23.51 -23.68
N ARG A 259 -10.85 -24.03 -24.59
CA ARG A 259 -12.31 -24.08 -24.46
C ARG A 259 -12.73 -25.19 -23.48
N LYS A 260 -12.63 -24.88 -22.19
CA LYS A 260 -13.05 -25.75 -21.08
C LYS A 260 -13.99 -24.97 -20.16
N PRO A 261 -15.07 -25.57 -19.62
CA PRO A 261 -16.07 -24.84 -18.84
C PRO A 261 -15.47 -23.89 -17.80
N GLU A 262 -14.43 -24.29 -17.06
CA GLU A 262 -13.80 -23.50 -15.99
C GLU A 262 -13.14 -22.19 -16.48
N ASN A 263 -12.82 -22.14 -17.78
CA ASN A 263 -12.22 -20.99 -18.44
C ASN A 263 -13.25 -19.97 -18.92
N LEU A 264 -14.55 -20.25 -18.80
CA LEU A 264 -15.58 -19.28 -19.12
C LEU A 264 -15.46 -18.03 -18.24
N ARG A 265 -15.70 -16.88 -18.86
CA ARG A 265 -15.79 -15.59 -18.16
C ARG A 265 -17.07 -14.91 -18.59
N LEU A 266 -17.80 -14.36 -17.63
CA LEU A 266 -19.08 -13.69 -17.84
C LEU A 266 -18.96 -12.61 -18.93
N PHE A 267 -17.87 -11.85 -18.87
CA PHE A 267 -17.56 -10.82 -19.86
C PHE A 267 -16.50 -11.25 -20.88
N GLY A 268 -16.12 -12.53 -20.99
CA GLY A 268 -15.20 -13.02 -22.02
C GLY A 268 -13.78 -12.42 -22.05
N TYR A 269 -13.38 -11.61 -21.06
CA TYR A 269 -12.04 -11.01 -20.98
C TYR A 269 -11.12 -11.86 -20.11
N ALA A 270 -9.86 -12.06 -20.55
CA ALA A 270 -8.86 -12.81 -19.78
C ALA A 270 -8.38 -12.05 -18.55
N ASP A 271 -8.23 -10.74 -18.68
CA ASP A 271 -7.73 -9.84 -17.63
C ASP A 271 -8.26 -8.41 -17.83
N ARG A 272 -7.95 -7.54 -16.86
CA ARG A 272 -8.40 -6.14 -16.81
C ARG A 272 -7.94 -5.27 -17.99
N GLY A 273 -6.90 -5.67 -18.73
CA GLY A 273 -6.39 -5.00 -19.91
C GLY A 273 -7.22 -5.28 -21.16
N GLY A 274 -7.87 -6.44 -21.22
CA GLY A 274 -8.70 -6.87 -22.35
C GLY A 274 -9.72 -5.83 -22.83
N PRO A 275 -10.58 -5.25 -21.95
CA PRO A 275 -11.61 -4.31 -22.38
C PRO A 275 -11.10 -2.91 -22.76
N ARG A 276 -9.82 -2.57 -22.51
CA ARG A 276 -9.34 -1.16 -22.54
C ARG A 276 -9.51 -0.49 -23.90
N ASN A 277 -9.14 -1.16 -24.98
CA ASN A 277 -9.20 -0.56 -26.30
C ASN A 277 -10.66 -0.31 -26.73
N LEU A 278 -11.56 -1.25 -26.45
CA LEU A 278 -12.99 -1.11 -26.76
C LEU A 278 -13.65 -0.02 -25.90
N TRP A 279 -13.26 0.09 -24.62
CA TRP A 279 -13.72 1.14 -23.73
C TRP A 279 -13.37 2.54 -24.24
N ASN A 280 -12.12 2.74 -24.65
CA ASN A 280 -11.68 4.03 -25.18
C ASN A 280 -12.44 4.39 -26.48
N LYS A 281 -12.63 3.41 -27.37
CA LYS A 281 -13.42 3.59 -28.60
C LYS A 281 -14.88 3.94 -28.32
N ALA A 282 -15.51 3.32 -27.32
CA ALA A 282 -16.88 3.65 -26.95
C ALA A 282 -16.99 5.07 -26.38
N CYS A 283 -16.02 5.51 -25.57
CA CYS A 283 -16.00 6.90 -25.08
C CYS A 283 -15.83 7.91 -26.22
N GLU A 284 -14.93 7.62 -27.16
CA GLU A 284 -14.69 8.44 -28.35
C GLU A 284 -15.94 8.53 -29.24
N ALA A 285 -16.57 7.40 -29.53
CA ALA A 285 -17.79 7.33 -30.33
C ALA A 285 -18.97 8.07 -29.67
N ALA A 286 -19.04 8.06 -28.34
CA ALA A 286 -20.07 8.77 -27.58
C ALA A 286 -19.79 10.27 -27.38
N GLY A 287 -18.59 10.75 -27.76
CA GLY A 287 -18.20 12.14 -27.51
C GLY A 287 -18.14 12.52 -26.03
N ILE A 288 -17.90 11.56 -25.14
CA ILE A 288 -17.86 11.76 -23.68
C ILE A 288 -16.43 11.73 -23.14
N GLU A 289 -16.24 12.28 -21.93
CA GLU A 289 -14.93 12.20 -21.26
C GLU A 289 -14.50 10.74 -21.05
N GLN A 290 -13.24 10.45 -21.38
CA GLN A 290 -12.63 9.14 -21.15
C GLN A 290 -12.35 8.91 -19.67
N ILE A 291 -13.35 8.37 -18.96
CA ILE A 291 -13.22 7.95 -17.57
C ILE A 291 -12.69 6.51 -17.51
N PRO A 292 -11.55 6.22 -16.85
CA PRO A 292 -11.05 4.86 -16.73
C PRO A 292 -11.98 3.97 -15.89
N PHE A 293 -11.84 2.65 -16.01
CA PHE A 293 -12.73 1.67 -15.35
C PHE A 293 -12.98 1.95 -13.86
N HIS A 294 -11.92 2.21 -13.09
CA HIS A 294 -12.03 2.31 -11.63
C HIS A 294 -12.76 3.60 -11.20
N PRO A 295 -12.45 4.79 -11.75
CA PRO A 295 -13.29 5.98 -11.58
C PRO A 295 -14.73 5.83 -12.10
N ALA A 296 -14.92 5.24 -13.28
CA ALA A 296 -16.25 5.07 -13.88
C ALA A 296 -17.14 4.12 -13.08
N GLY A 297 -16.58 3.03 -12.55
CA GLY A 297 -17.29 2.03 -11.77
C GLY A 297 -17.24 2.31 -10.27
N ARG A 298 -16.14 1.94 -9.60
CA ARG A 298 -16.07 1.94 -8.13
C ARG A 298 -16.09 3.35 -7.50
N HIS A 299 -15.46 4.36 -8.11
CA HIS A 299 -15.66 5.75 -7.63
C HIS A 299 -17.07 6.24 -7.96
N GLY A 300 -17.57 5.93 -9.17
CA GLY A 300 -18.95 6.19 -9.54
C GLY A 300 -19.94 5.67 -8.50
N PHE A 301 -19.87 4.40 -8.12
CA PHE A 301 -20.71 3.80 -7.07
C PHE A 301 -20.65 4.58 -5.75
N GLY A 302 -19.45 4.85 -5.24
CA GLY A 302 -19.29 5.54 -3.96
C GLY A 302 -19.85 6.96 -3.99
N GLN A 303 -19.58 7.70 -5.07
CA GLN A 303 -20.13 9.04 -5.28
C GLN A 303 -21.65 9.01 -5.41
N GLU A 304 -22.18 8.10 -6.23
CA GLU A 304 -23.62 7.97 -6.50
C GLU A 304 -24.37 7.64 -5.22
N MET A 305 -23.96 6.59 -4.52
CA MET A 305 -24.68 6.13 -3.33
C MET A 305 -24.58 7.14 -2.20
N ASN A 306 -23.39 7.66 -1.86
CA ASN A 306 -23.24 8.45 -0.63
C ASN A 306 -23.50 9.94 -0.81
N VAL A 307 -23.18 10.50 -1.98
CA VAL A 307 -23.26 11.95 -2.19
C VAL A 307 -24.51 12.34 -2.97
N ARG A 308 -24.82 11.62 -4.05
CA ARG A 308 -25.96 11.95 -4.93
C ARG A 308 -27.27 11.41 -4.36
N GLU A 309 -27.30 10.13 -4.01
CA GLU A 309 -28.48 9.44 -3.44
C GLU A 309 -28.55 9.47 -1.90
N ARG A 310 -27.47 9.90 -1.23
CA ARG A 310 -27.40 10.06 0.25
C ARG A 310 -27.71 8.77 1.03
N VAL A 311 -27.37 7.62 0.47
CA VAL A 311 -27.38 6.33 1.14
C VAL A 311 -26.37 6.32 2.29
N ASP A 312 -26.76 5.69 3.39
CA ASP A 312 -25.90 5.49 4.55
C ASP A 312 -24.58 4.82 4.16
N GLU A 313 -23.47 5.33 4.71
CA GLU A 313 -22.12 4.87 4.36
C GLU A 313 -21.83 3.44 4.81
N LYS A 314 -22.43 2.97 5.91
CA LYS A 314 -22.26 1.57 6.31
C LYS A 314 -22.97 0.66 5.33
N ALA A 315 -24.19 1.02 4.91
CA ALA A 315 -24.92 0.28 3.90
C ALA A 315 -24.17 0.25 2.56
N ALA A 316 -23.75 1.40 2.04
CA ALA A 316 -23.00 1.49 0.79
C ALA A 316 -21.61 0.81 0.89
N GLY A 317 -20.94 0.95 2.04
CA GLY A 317 -19.65 0.34 2.33
C GLY A 317 -19.72 -1.19 2.37
N ALA A 318 -20.72 -1.75 3.04
CA ALA A 318 -20.98 -3.19 3.06
C ALA A 318 -21.34 -3.69 1.65
N PHE A 319 -22.26 -3.01 0.96
CA PHE A 319 -22.71 -3.38 -0.38
C PHE A 319 -21.63 -3.21 -1.46
N GLY A 320 -20.66 -2.31 -1.30
CA GLY A 320 -19.57 -2.07 -2.27
C GLY A 320 -18.17 -2.58 -1.86
N GLY A 321 -18.04 -3.08 -0.63
CA GLY A 321 -16.99 -4.02 -0.23
C GLY A 321 -15.76 -3.25 0.22
N TRP A 322 -16.02 -2.27 1.09
CA TRP A 322 -15.03 -1.51 1.80
C TRP A 322 -14.97 -2.01 3.24
N SER A 323 -13.80 -2.53 3.63
CA SER A 323 -13.53 -2.90 5.03
C SER A 323 -13.24 -1.68 5.91
N ASP A 324 -12.82 -0.57 5.29
CA ASP A 324 -12.56 0.71 5.96
C ASP A 324 -13.37 1.82 5.29
N LEU A 325 -14.31 2.38 6.05
CA LEU A 325 -15.16 3.49 5.60
C LEU A 325 -14.38 4.80 5.45
N ASN A 326 -13.26 4.98 6.15
CA ASN A 326 -12.43 6.17 5.96
C ASN A 326 -11.77 6.16 4.58
N LEU A 327 -11.33 4.99 4.11
CA LEU A 327 -10.85 4.85 2.74
C LEU A 327 -11.94 5.21 1.72
N MET A 328 -13.19 4.81 1.98
CA MET A 328 -14.35 5.15 1.16
C MET A 328 -14.55 6.66 1.09
N ARG A 329 -14.66 7.32 2.25
CA ARG A 329 -14.83 8.77 2.39
C ARG A 329 -13.72 9.58 1.71
N ASN A 330 -12.47 9.23 2.00
CA ASN A 330 -11.32 10.04 1.56
C ASN A 330 -11.00 9.87 0.07
N THR A 331 -11.33 8.71 -0.51
CA THR A 331 -10.89 8.36 -1.88
C THR A 331 -12.02 8.37 -2.89
N TYR A 332 -13.26 8.07 -2.49
CA TYR A 332 -14.35 7.76 -3.41
C TYR A 332 -15.53 8.72 -3.33
N THR A 333 -15.62 9.54 -2.28
CA THR A 333 -16.65 10.60 -2.18
C THR A 333 -15.98 11.97 -2.26
N HIS A 334 -16.52 12.83 -3.11
CA HIS A 334 -16.09 14.21 -3.26
C HIS A 334 -17.30 15.14 -3.12
N ALA A 335 -17.11 16.29 -2.48
CA ALA A 335 -18.15 17.28 -2.36
C ALA A 335 -18.48 17.85 -3.76
N GLU A 336 -19.72 17.65 -4.19
CA GLU A 336 -20.31 18.28 -5.39
C GLU A 336 -21.32 19.33 -4.94
N ASP A 337 -21.31 20.51 -5.57
CA ASP A 337 -22.25 21.61 -5.31
C ASP A 337 -22.34 22.01 -3.83
N ALA A 338 -21.20 21.98 -3.13
CA ALA A 338 -21.14 22.13 -1.68
C ALA A 338 -21.85 23.40 -1.20
N GLU A 339 -21.58 24.53 -1.84
CA GLU A 339 -22.19 25.81 -1.48
C GLU A 339 -23.72 25.79 -1.65
N ILE A 340 -24.22 25.27 -2.78
CA ILE A 340 -25.66 25.15 -3.04
C ILE A 340 -26.31 24.25 -1.98
N LYS A 341 -25.75 23.06 -1.75
CA LYS A 341 -26.28 22.08 -0.79
C LYS A 341 -26.29 22.62 0.65
N ILE A 342 -25.23 23.33 1.05
CA ILE A 342 -25.14 23.96 2.37
C ILE A 342 -26.15 25.10 2.49
N ASN A 343 -26.28 25.96 1.49
CA ASN A 343 -27.25 27.06 1.51
C ASN A 343 -28.70 26.56 1.54
N GLU A 344 -29.02 25.50 0.81
CA GLU A 344 -30.33 24.85 0.89
C GLU A 344 -30.59 24.20 2.25
N ALA A 345 -29.60 23.50 2.83
CA ALA A 345 -29.71 22.94 4.17
C ALA A 345 -29.91 24.04 5.21
N LEU A 346 -29.14 25.14 5.07
CA LEU A 346 -29.31 26.49 5.62
C LEU A 346 -30.77 26.87 5.77
N ARG A 347 -31.37 27.08 4.59
CA ARG A 347 -32.75 27.53 4.42
C ARG A 347 -33.76 26.54 4.99
N ARG A 348 -33.60 25.23 4.75
CA ARG A 348 -34.49 24.19 5.28
C ARG A 348 -34.47 24.16 6.82
N GLY A 349 -33.28 24.26 7.42
CA GLY A 349 -33.11 24.31 8.88
C GLY A 349 -33.77 25.54 9.48
N LEU A 350 -33.55 26.71 8.88
CA LEU A 350 -34.19 27.95 9.29
C LEU A 350 -35.72 27.85 9.24
N LEU A 351 -36.29 27.40 8.11
CA LEU A 351 -37.75 27.25 7.97
C LEU A 351 -38.36 26.32 9.03
N LYS A 352 -37.68 25.22 9.37
CA LYS A 352 -38.11 24.32 10.45
C LYS A 352 -38.07 25.01 11.81
N ALA A 353 -37.01 25.77 12.10
CA ALA A 353 -36.87 26.51 13.34
C ALA A 353 -37.92 27.63 13.46
N GLU A 354 -38.17 28.39 12.40
CA GLU A 354 -39.21 29.43 12.37
C GLU A 354 -40.60 28.84 12.60
N ARG A 355 -40.92 27.69 11.99
CA ARG A 355 -42.19 26.99 12.25
C ARG A 355 -42.32 26.53 13.70
N LYS A 356 -41.25 26.00 14.28
CA LYS A 356 -41.25 25.48 15.67
C LYS A 356 -41.34 26.59 16.70
N THR A 357 -40.62 27.69 16.49
CA THR A 357 -40.50 28.80 17.45
C THR A 357 -41.53 29.91 17.23
N ARG A 358 -42.16 29.96 16.05
CA ARG A 358 -42.98 31.07 15.55
C ARG A 358 -42.23 32.40 15.44
N LEU A 359 -40.90 32.39 15.58
CA LEU A 359 -40.05 33.56 15.39
C LEU A 359 -39.56 33.61 13.94
N LYS A 360 -39.34 34.81 13.41
CA LYS A 360 -38.70 35.02 12.11
C LYS A 360 -37.25 35.43 12.28
N LEU A 361 -36.39 35.00 11.36
CA LEU A 361 -35.04 35.54 11.29
C LEU A 361 -35.14 37.05 11.04
N ARG A 362 -34.58 37.85 11.95
CA ARG A 362 -34.57 39.31 11.80
C ARG A 362 -33.85 39.67 10.50
N LYS A 363 -34.54 40.43 9.64
CA LYS A 363 -33.90 41.16 8.56
C LYS A 363 -33.54 42.51 9.14
N GLU A 364 -32.29 42.68 9.57
CA GLU A 364 -31.75 44.04 9.70
C GLU A 364 -31.49 44.52 8.27
N LEU A 365 -32.10 45.67 7.93
CA LEU A 365 -31.97 46.32 6.62
C LEU A 365 -30.62 47.01 6.50
#